data_AF-A0A8T6SGY2-F1
#
_entry.id   AF-A0A8T6SGY2-F1
#
_cell.length_a   1.000
_cell.length_b   1.000
_cell.length_c   1.000
_cell.angle_alpha   90.00
_cell.angle_beta   90.00
_cell.angle_gamma   90.00
#
_symmetry.space_group_name_H-M   'P 1'
#
loop_
_entity.id
_entity.type
_entity.pdbx_description
1 polymer ?
#
loop_
_entity_poly.entity_id
_entity_poly.type
_entity_poly.pdbx_seq_one_letter_code
_entity_poly.pdbx_strand_id
1 'polypeptide(L)'
;MNEWGIPSVEIWSLTYQYADRLAKKGEYVPSIAFAGGITMEDHIFKALALGAPYVKAVGMARAPLTAAMVGKNVGQRIMEGDLPVYYARYGNTVDAIFVESGRLKNRLGKKFADIPTGAIGLYTYNQRLVQGLKQLMCGARKFAVDKITRNDIVALTPEAAHASGIKYVMDADKEEVEKILS
;
A
#
# COMPACT_ATOMS: atom_id res chain seq x y z
N MET A 1 -10.91 -0.78 22.66
CA MET A 1 -9.91 -0.22 21.71
C MET A 1 -10.55 0.82 20.77
N ASN A 2 -11.84 1.16 20.91
CA ASN A 2 -12.51 2.10 20.00
C ASN A 2 -12.27 3.57 20.36
N GLU A 3 -11.97 3.90 21.63
CA GLU A 3 -11.76 5.28 22.08
C GLU A 3 -10.34 5.58 22.62
N TRP A 4 -9.38 4.67 22.49
CA TRP A 4 -8.04 4.81 23.09
C TRP A 4 -6.93 5.17 22.10
N GLY A 5 -7.31 5.61 20.90
CA GLY A 5 -6.36 5.91 19.83
C GLY A 5 -6.70 7.20 19.09
N ILE A 6 -5.69 7.74 18.43
CA ILE A 6 -5.85 8.84 17.47
C ILE A 6 -6.03 8.20 16.08
N PRO A 7 -6.98 8.66 15.25
CA PRO A 7 -7.16 8.08 13.93
C PRO A 7 -5.92 8.29 13.04
N SER A 8 -5.76 7.42 12.02
CA SER A 8 -4.49 7.27 11.30
C SER A 8 -4.01 8.57 10.65
N VAL A 9 -4.90 9.35 10.04
CA VAL A 9 -4.50 10.58 9.33
C VAL A 9 -3.92 11.59 10.31
N GLU A 10 -4.56 11.75 11.46
CA GLU A 10 -4.21 12.71 12.50
C GLU A 10 -2.89 12.33 13.17
N ILE A 11 -2.73 11.07 13.60
CA ILE A 11 -1.50 10.64 14.28
C ILE A 11 -0.30 10.61 13.33
N TRP A 12 -0.49 10.20 12.08
CA TRP A 12 0.56 10.22 11.06
C TRP A 12 0.96 11.65 10.70
N SER A 13 0.00 12.56 10.61
CA SER A 13 0.28 13.98 10.36
C SER A 13 1.02 14.63 11.53
N LEU A 14 0.64 14.31 12.77
CA LEU A 14 1.35 14.76 13.96
C LEU A 14 2.79 14.24 13.99
N THR A 15 2.97 12.96 13.63
CA THR A 15 4.29 12.33 13.51
C THR A 15 5.17 13.07 12.50
N TYR A 16 4.62 13.40 11.32
CA TYR A 16 5.31 14.21 10.32
C TYR A 16 5.70 15.59 10.88
N GLN A 17 4.78 16.31 11.53
CA GLN A 17 5.05 17.64 12.08
C GLN A 17 6.18 17.63 13.12
N TYR A 18 6.25 16.59 13.95
CA TYR A 18 7.31 16.44 14.95
C TYR A 18 8.65 16.07 14.31
N ALA A 19 8.65 15.14 13.35
CA ALA A 19 9.84 14.80 12.59
C ALA A 19 10.39 16.03 11.83
N ASP A 20 9.51 16.83 11.23
CA ASP A 20 9.88 18.06 10.53
C ASP A 20 10.47 19.12 11.46
N ARG A 21 9.89 19.26 12.65
CA ARG A 21 10.40 20.17 13.68
C ARG A 21 11.79 19.76 14.18
N LEU A 22 12.04 18.45 14.35
CA LEU A 22 13.37 17.93 14.71
C LEU A 22 14.37 18.18 13.58
N ALA A 23 14.02 17.86 12.33
CA ALA A 23 14.87 18.09 11.18
C ALA A 23 15.28 19.56 11.04
N LYS A 24 14.34 20.49 11.22
CA LYS A 24 14.59 21.94 11.17
C LYS A 24 15.52 22.45 12.27
N LYS A 25 15.64 21.73 13.39
CA LYS A 25 16.60 22.02 14.46
C LYS A 25 17.97 21.38 14.21
N GLY A 26 18.14 20.61 13.14
CA GLY A 26 19.35 19.83 12.89
C GLY A 26 19.46 18.57 13.77
N GLU A 27 18.37 18.17 14.42
CA GLU A 27 18.35 16.98 15.28
C GLU A 27 18.20 15.69 14.45
N TYR A 28 18.57 14.57 15.05
CA TYR A 28 18.40 13.26 14.42
C TYR A 28 16.92 12.93 14.22
N VAL A 29 16.56 12.52 13.00
CA VAL A 29 15.22 12.00 12.66
C VAL A 29 15.35 10.53 12.26
N PRO A 30 14.74 9.60 13.02
CA PRO A 30 14.79 8.18 12.68
C PRO A 30 14.00 7.91 11.38
N SER A 31 14.31 6.79 10.72
CA SER A 31 13.43 6.28 9.67
C SER A 31 12.09 5.83 10.27
N ILE A 32 10.98 6.33 9.71
CA ILE A 32 9.64 6.07 10.26
C ILE A 32 8.89 5.08 9.35
N ALA A 33 8.10 4.21 9.98
CA ALA A 33 7.15 3.34 9.27
C ALA A 33 5.73 3.59 9.78
N PHE A 34 4.82 3.96 8.88
CA PHE A 34 3.40 4.09 9.23
C PHE A 34 2.69 2.75 9.18
N ALA A 35 1.93 2.43 10.23
CA ALA A 35 1.15 1.21 10.32
C ALA A 35 -0.26 1.53 10.82
N GLY A 36 -1.27 0.86 10.25
CA GLY A 36 -2.67 1.02 10.66
C GLY A 36 -3.63 1.09 9.46
N GLY A 37 -4.38 0.01 9.22
CA GLY A 37 -5.45 0.00 8.21
C GLY A 37 -4.99 -0.02 6.74
N ILE A 38 -3.70 -0.25 6.47
CA ILE A 38 -3.15 -0.31 5.11
C ILE A 38 -3.45 -1.68 4.50
N THR A 39 -4.12 -1.69 3.34
CA THR A 39 -4.61 -2.90 2.66
C THR A 39 -4.34 -2.90 1.15
N MET A 40 -4.24 -1.73 0.52
CA MET A 40 -4.09 -1.59 -0.92
C MET A 40 -2.96 -0.60 -1.25
N GLU A 41 -2.48 -0.68 -2.48
CA GLU A 41 -1.42 0.12 -3.08
C GLU A 41 -1.65 1.64 -2.95
N ASP A 42 -2.89 2.11 -3.02
CA ASP A 42 -3.23 3.52 -2.87
C ASP A 42 -3.08 3.97 -1.41
N HIS A 43 -3.42 3.12 -0.44
CA HIS A 43 -3.12 3.38 0.98
C HIS A 43 -1.61 3.47 1.22
N ILE A 44 -0.82 2.60 0.58
CA ILE A 44 0.64 2.62 0.66
C ILE A 44 1.18 3.95 0.11
N PHE A 45 0.74 4.32 -1.09
CA PHE A 45 1.16 5.56 -1.75
C PHE A 45 0.80 6.79 -0.89
N LYS A 46 -0.45 6.87 -0.40
CA LYS A 46 -0.93 7.96 0.46
C LYS A 46 -0.15 8.05 1.78
N ALA A 47 0.14 6.93 2.43
CA ALA A 47 0.89 6.91 3.68
C ALA A 47 2.34 7.40 3.48
N LEU A 48 3.00 6.96 2.41
CA LEU A 48 4.34 7.42 2.04
C LEU A 48 4.33 8.92 1.70
N ALA A 49 3.36 9.38 0.90
CA ALA A 49 3.23 10.79 0.54
C ALA A 49 2.96 11.67 1.77
N LEU A 50 2.02 11.28 2.63
CA LEU A 50 1.70 12.02 3.86
C LEU A 50 2.91 12.15 4.78
N GLY A 51 3.73 11.11 4.90
CA GLY A 51 4.90 11.09 5.76
C GLY A 51 6.21 11.56 5.12
N ALA A 52 6.21 11.92 3.83
CA ALA A 52 7.42 12.29 3.12
C ALA A 52 8.05 13.58 3.67
N PRO A 53 9.38 13.69 3.80
CA PRO A 53 10.38 12.68 3.41
C PRO A 53 10.75 11.68 4.51
N TYR A 54 10.17 11.78 5.70
CA TYR A 54 10.63 11.05 6.91
C TYR A 54 10.16 9.59 6.97
N VAL A 55 9.00 9.28 6.38
CA VAL A 55 8.47 7.92 6.34
C VAL A 55 9.05 7.15 5.16
N LYS A 56 9.63 5.97 5.46
CA LYS A 56 10.36 5.14 4.49
C LYS A 56 9.68 3.81 4.21
N ALA A 57 8.71 3.41 5.04
CA ALA A 57 8.04 2.12 4.93
C ALA A 57 6.61 2.19 5.46
N VAL A 58 5.85 1.15 5.16
CA VAL A 58 4.52 0.93 5.72
C VAL A 58 4.43 -0.44 6.38
N GLY A 59 3.83 -0.51 7.56
CA GLY A 59 3.55 -1.74 8.28
C GLY A 59 2.18 -2.28 7.87
N MET A 60 2.15 -3.55 7.47
CA MET A 60 0.93 -4.27 7.09
C MET A 60 0.83 -5.55 7.90
N ALA A 61 -0.35 -5.84 8.45
CA ALA A 61 -0.59 -7.04 9.25
C ALA A 61 -1.78 -7.84 8.71
N ARG A 62 -3.01 -7.34 8.93
CA ARG A 62 -4.23 -8.09 8.60
C ARG A 62 -4.34 -8.44 7.13
N ALA A 63 -4.09 -7.52 6.20
CA ALA A 63 -4.29 -7.82 4.78
C ALA A 63 -3.33 -8.89 4.22
N PRO A 64 -2.00 -8.84 4.48
CA PRO A 64 -1.10 -9.96 4.14
C PRO A 64 -1.50 -11.29 4.78
N LEU A 65 -1.89 -11.29 6.06
CA LEU A 65 -2.34 -12.50 6.75
C LEU A 65 -3.61 -13.08 6.13
N THR A 66 -4.58 -12.23 5.78
CA THR A 66 -5.79 -12.64 5.08
C THR A 66 -5.48 -13.20 3.70
N ALA A 67 -4.54 -12.61 2.95
CA ALA A 67 -4.12 -13.15 1.66
C ALA A 67 -3.53 -14.57 1.80
N ALA A 68 -2.71 -14.80 2.83
CA ALA A 68 -2.18 -16.12 3.13
C ALA A 68 -3.28 -17.12 3.55
N MET A 69 -4.21 -16.70 4.41
CA MET A 69 -5.32 -17.52 4.87
C MET A 69 -6.25 -17.91 3.71
N VAL A 70 -6.62 -16.95 2.86
CA VAL A 70 -7.45 -17.20 1.67
C VAL A 70 -6.73 -18.13 0.71
N GLY A 71 -5.43 -17.92 0.45
CA GLY A 71 -4.64 -18.82 -0.39
C GLY A 71 -4.59 -20.25 0.14
N LYS A 72 -4.45 -20.43 1.46
CA LYS A 72 -4.53 -21.75 2.11
C LYS A 72 -5.90 -22.39 1.89
N ASN A 73 -6.98 -21.68 2.19
CA ASN A 73 -8.35 -22.19 2.09
C ASN A 73 -8.73 -22.56 0.65
N VAL A 74 -8.36 -21.72 -0.32
CA VAL A 74 -8.59 -22.01 -1.74
C VAL A 74 -7.80 -23.24 -2.16
N GLY A 75 -6.53 -23.36 -1.76
CA GLY A 75 -5.72 -24.54 -2.04
C GLY A 75 -6.32 -25.83 -1.47
N GLN A 76 -6.84 -25.80 -0.24
CA GLN A 76 -7.52 -26.94 0.37
C GLN A 76 -8.78 -27.34 -0.40
N ARG A 77 -9.62 -26.37 -0.79
CA ARG A 77 -10.82 -26.63 -1.60
C ARG A 77 -10.52 -27.20 -2.99
N ILE A 78 -9.39 -26.83 -3.60
CA ILE A 78 -8.90 -27.46 -4.84
C ILE A 78 -8.62 -28.95 -4.61
N MET A 79 -7.95 -29.30 -3.50
CA MET A 79 -7.62 -30.69 -3.17
C MET A 79 -8.87 -31.52 -2.85
N GLU A 80 -9.86 -30.91 -2.18
CA GLU A 80 -11.14 -31.54 -1.83
C GLU A 80 -12.11 -31.67 -3.02
N GLY A 81 -11.83 -30.98 -4.14
CA GLY A 81 -12.73 -30.92 -5.29
C GLY A 81 -13.99 -30.06 -5.06
N ASP A 82 -14.07 -29.30 -3.96
CA ASP A 82 -15.18 -28.43 -3.58
C ASP A 82 -14.84 -26.95 -3.83
N LEU A 83 -14.45 -26.65 -5.07
CA LEU A 83 -14.07 -25.29 -5.45
C LEU A 83 -15.32 -24.46 -5.81
N PRO A 84 -15.55 -23.30 -5.16
CA PRO A 84 -16.68 -22.45 -5.50
C PRO A 84 -16.69 -22.04 -6.97
N VAL A 85 -17.88 -21.91 -7.55
CA VAL A 85 -18.09 -21.60 -8.98
C VAL A 85 -17.30 -20.37 -9.46
N TYR A 86 -17.18 -19.35 -8.61
CA TYR A 86 -16.45 -18.12 -8.93
C TYR A 86 -14.93 -18.28 -9.04
N TYR A 87 -14.37 -19.35 -8.49
CA TYR A 87 -12.98 -19.76 -8.75
C TYR A 87 -12.91 -20.78 -9.88
N ALA A 88 -13.82 -21.77 -9.92
CA ALA A 88 -13.83 -22.85 -10.91
C ALA A 88 -13.88 -22.36 -12.37
N ARG A 89 -14.47 -21.18 -12.61
CA ARG A 89 -14.45 -20.52 -13.94
C ARG A 89 -13.04 -20.24 -14.49
N TYR A 90 -12.04 -20.15 -13.63
CA TYR A 90 -10.64 -19.97 -14.02
C TYR A 90 -9.87 -21.29 -14.14
N GLY A 91 -10.49 -22.41 -13.75
CA GLY A 91 -9.92 -23.75 -13.75
C GLY A 91 -10.00 -24.42 -12.38
N ASN A 92 -9.51 -25.66 -12.29
CA ASN A 92 -9.62 -26.49 -11.09
C ASN A 92 -8.25 -26.90 -10.53
N THR A 93 -7.16 -26.23 -10.93
CA THR A 93 -5.80 -26.54 -10.49
C THR A 93 -5.17 -25.32 -9.84
N VAL A 94 -4.13 -25.56 -9.01
CA VAL A 94 -3.34 -24.47 -8.41
C VAL A 94 -2.79 -23.53 -9.49
N ASP A 95 -2.34 -24.07 -10.62
CA ASP A 95 -1.78 -23.24 -11.68
C ASP A 95 -2.82 -22.35 -12.36
N ALA A 96 -4.04 -22.87 -12.53
CA ALA A 96 -5.12 -22.15 -13.17
C ALA A 96 -5.70 -21.05 -12.26
N ILE A 97 -5.75 -21.30 -10.94
CA ILE A 97 -6.31 -20.36 -9.96
C ILE A 97 -5.31 -19.31 -9.50
N PHE A 98 -4.05 -19.67 -9.26
CA PHE A 98 -3.05 -18.75 -8.74
C PHE A 98 -2.22 -18.16 -9.89
N VAL A 99 -2.49 -16.91 -10.26
CA VAL A 99 -1.84 -16.20 -11.39
C VAL A 99 -0.30 -16.25 -11.35
N GLU A 100 0.32 -16.10 -10.18
CA GLU A 100 1.80 -16.10 -10.07
C GLU A 100 2.42 -17.51 -9.98
N SER A 101 1.61 -18.57 -10.04
CA SER A 101 2.08 -19.97 -9.96
C SER A 101 3.13 -20.29 -11.03
N GLY A 102 2.88 -19.95 -12.29
CA GLY A 102 3.80 -20.20 -13.41
C GLY A 102 5.14 -19.47 -13.22
N ARG A 103 5.11 -18.22 -12.75
CA ARG A 103 6.32 -17.45 -12.44
C ARG A 103 7.11 -18.07 -11.28
N LEU A 104 6.41 -18.50 -10.23
CA LEU A 104 7.03 -19.17 -9.09
C LEU A 104 7.63 -20.52 -9.47
N LYS A 105 6.95 -21.31 -10.32
CA LYS A 105 7.47 -22.55 -10.89
C LYS A 105 8.76 -22.32 -11.67
N ASN A 106 8.78 -21.31 -12.55
CA ASN A 106 9.97 -20.96 -13.33
C ASN A 106 11.13 -20.55 -12.42
N ARG A 107 10.85 -19.83 -11.33
CA ARG A 107 11.88 -19.35 -10.39
C ARG A 107 12.42 -20.46 -9.48
N LEU A 108 11.60 -21.42 -9.08
CA LEU A 108 11.93 -22.39 -8.03
C LEU A 108 12.14 -23.81 -8.54
N GLY A 109 11.73 -24.09 -9.79
CA GLY A 109 11.79 -25.42 -10.38
C GLY A 109 11.07 -26.45 -9.52
N LYS A 110 11.79 -27.55 -9.21
CA LYS A 110 11.25 -28.66 -8.41
C LYS A 110 10.79 -28.25 -7.01
N LYS A 111 11.40 -27.23 -6.41
CA LYS A 111 11.06 -26.74 -5.05
C LYS A 111 9.70 -26.07 -4.97
N PHE A 112 9.05 -25.78 -6.11
CA PHE A 112 7.69 -25.23 -6.09
C PHE A 112 6.69 -26.16 -5.40
N ALA A 113 6.87 -27.48 -5.53
CA ALA A 113 6.00 -28.47 -4.90
C ALA A 113 5.99 -28.38 -3.37
N ASP A 114 7.05 -27.84 -2.77
CA ASP A 114 7.20 -27.70 -1.31
C ASP A 114 6.48 -26.45 -0.76
N ILE A 115 5.98 -25.57 -1.64
CA ILE A 115 5.40 -24.30 -1.23
C ILE A 115 3.90 -24.45 -0.94
N PRO A 116 3.43 -24.05 0.25
CA PRO A 116 2.00 -24.06 0.55
C PRO A 116 1.26 -22.99 -0.27
N THR A 117 0.04 -23.30 -0.68
CA THR A 117 -0.83 -22.37 -1.45
C THR A 117 -1.08 -21.05 -0.73
N GLY A 118 -1.03 -21.02 0.60
CA GLY A 118 -1.06 -19.77 1.38
C GLY A 118 0.12 -18.85 1.09
N ALA A 119 1.33 -19.39 0.92
CA ALA A 119 2.50 -18.60 0.53
C ALA A 119 2.39 -18.09 -0.92
N ILE A 120 1.82 -18.88 -1.82
CA ILE A 120 1.52 -18.45 -3.20
C ILE A 120 0.50 -17.30 -3.19
N GLY A 121 -0.55 -17.40 -2.36
CA GLY A 121 -1.54 -16.34 -2.18
C GLY A 121 -0.94 -15.03 -1.66
N LEU A 122 -0.11 -15.10 -0.62
CA LEU A 122 0.61 -13.94 -0.09
C LEU A 122 1.55 -13.32 -1.13
N TYR A 123 2.31 -14.15 -1.86
CA TYR A 123 3.21 -13.68 -2.90
C TYR A 123 2.43 -12.94 -4.01
N THR A 124 1.32 -13.51 -4.46
CA THR A 124 0.45 -12.92 -5.49
C THR A 124 -0.12 -11.58 -5.03
N TYR A 125 -0.60 -11.50 -3.79
CA TYR A 125 -1.06 -10.25 -3.19
C TYR A 125 0.03 -9.17 -3.17
N ASN A 126 1.26 -9.54 -2.78
CA ASN A 126 2.39 -8.60 -2.81
C ASN A 126 2.74 -8.15 -4.24
N GLN A 127 2.69 -9.05 -5.24
CA GLN A 127 2.91 -8.66 -6.64
C GLN A 127 1.84 -7.67 -7.13
N ARG A 128 0.56 -7.88 -6.76
CA ARG A 128 -0.53 -6.92 -7.03
C ARG A 128 -0.23 -5.55 -6.43
N LEU A 129 0.17 -5.49 -5.16
CA LEU A 129 0.51 -4.24 -4.48
C LEU A 129 1.68 -3.53 -5.16
N VAL A 130 2.75 -4.26 -5.49
CA VAL A 130 3.93 -3.70 -6.16
C VAL A 130 3.55 -3.12 -7.53
N GLN A 131 2.73 -3.84 -8.30
CA GLN A 131 2.29 -3.38 -9.61
C GLN A 131 1.43 -2.12 -9.50
N GLY A 132 0.42 -2.13 -8.62
CA GLY A 132 -0.46 -0.98 -8.41
C GLY A 132 0.27 0.26 -7.88
N LEU A 133 1.22 0.06 -6.96
CA LEU A 133 2.05 1.16 -6.45
C LEU A 133 2.89 1.80 -7.57
N LYS A 134 3.49 0.98 -8.44
CA LYS A 134 4.22 1.48 -9.61
C LYS A 134 3.31 2.27 -10.57
N GLN A 135 2.06 1.86 -10.75
CA GLN A 135 1.10 2.59 -11.58
C GLN A 135 0.79 3.98 -11.00
N LEU A 136 0.51 4.06 -9.69
CA LEU A 136 0.28 5.33 -9.00
C LEU A 136 1.51 6.24 -9.07
N MET A 137 2.69 5.69 -8.80
CA MET A 137 3.96 6.41 -8.90
C MET A 137 4.22 6.93 -10.32
N CYS A 138 3.94 6.11 -11.35
CA CYS A 138 4.06 6.52 -12.74
C CYS A 138 3.10 7.68 -13.05
N GLY A 139 1.85 7.63 -12.56
CA GLY A 139 0.89 8.73 -12.69
C GLY A 139 1.38 10.03 -12.05
N ALA A 140 2.03 9.94 -10.89
CA ALA A 140 2.67 11.06 -10.20
C ALA A 140 4.07 11.42 -10.73
N ARG A 141 4.52 10.77 -11.82
CA ARG A 141 5.86 10.95 -12.43
C ARG A 141 7.02 10.71 -11.45
N LYS A 142 6.86 9.77 -10.53
CA LYS A 142 7.88 9.36 -9.56
C LYS A 142 8.46 8.00 -9.94
N PHE A 143 9.76 7.96 -10.19
CA PHE A 143 10.46 6.73 -10.61
C PHE A 143 11.19 6.02 -9.46
N ALA A 144 11.14 6.58 -8.25
CA ALA A 144 11.66 5.96 -7.05
C ALA A 144 10.81 6.39 -5.83
N VAL A 145 10.75 5.52 -4.82
CA VAL A 145 9.88 5.70 -3.64
C VAL A 145 10.28 6.95 -2.84
N ASP A 146 11.57 7.25 -2.78
CA ASP A 146 12.11 8.45 -2.12
C ASP A 146 11.75 9.77 -2.85
N LYS A 147 11.20 9.71 -4.06
CA LYS A 147 10.73 10.88 -4.82
C LYS A 147 9.26 11.20 -4.56
N ILE A 148 8.54 10.35 -3.84
CA ILE A 148 7.20 10.64 -3.38
C ILE A 148 7.29 11.77 -2.34
N THR A 149 6.43 12.76 -2.51
CA THR A 149 6.36 14.00 -1.74
C THR A 149 4.93 14.21 -1.25
N ARG A 150 4.78 15.11 -0.29
CA ARG A 150 3.47 15.51 0.21
C ARG A 150 2.58 16.19 -0.84
N ASN A 151 3.17 16.69 -1.93
CA ASN A 151 2.43 17.32 -3.03
C ASN A 151 1.83 16.30 -4.01
N ASP A 152 2.14 15.01 -3.87
CA ASP A 152 1.58 13.96 -4.76
C ASP A 152 0.18 13.48 -4.32
N ILE A 153 -0.35 14.07 -3.23
CA ILE A 153 -1.69 13.84 -2.74
C ILE A 153 -2.37 15.19 -2.45
N VAL A 154 -3.70 15.19 -2.48
CA VAL A 154 -4.54 16.34 -2.08
C VAL A 154 -5.53 15.89 -1.02
N ALA A 155 -5.91 16.82 -0.15
CA ALA A 155 -6.97 16.60 0.82
C ALA A 155 -8.33 16.86 0.16
N LEU A 156 -9.25 15.89 0.26
CA LEU A 156 -10.59 16.01 -0.31
C LEU A 156 -11.57 16.78 0.59
N THR A 157 -11.24 16.99 1.86
CA THR A 157 -12.07 17.77 2.78
C THR A 157 -11.22 18.82 3.51
N PRO A 158 -11.83 19.94 3.94
CA PRO A 158 -11.13 20.96 4.73
C PRO A 158 -10.57 20.40 6.05
N GLU A 159 -11.24 19.45 6.69
CA GLU A 159 -10.80 18.83 7.94
C GLU A 159 -9.54 18.00 7.72
N ALA A 160 -9.50 17.22 6.64
CA ALA A 160 -8.31 16.47 6.26
C ALA A 160 -7.16 17.43 5.92
N ALA A 161 -7.44 18.53 5.21
CA ALA A 161 -6.43 19.54 4.89
C ALA A 161 -5.85 20.18 6.15
N HIS A 162 -6.72 20.58 7.08
CA HIS A 162 -6.34 21.18 8.36
C HIS A 162 -5.53 20.22 9.24
N ALA A 163 -6.00 18.97 9.41
CA ALA A 163 -5.31 17.98 10.23
C ALA A 163 -3.96 17.57 9.65
N SER A 164 -3.89 17.43 8.32
CA SER A 164 -2.70 16.91 7.65
C SER A 164 -1.68 17.95 7.24
N GLY A 165 -2.11 19.18 6.96
CA GLY A 165 -1.29 20.19 6.27
C GLY A 165 -1.05 19.84 4.78
N ILE A 166 -1.90 19.00 4.18
CA ILE A 166 -1.94 18.75 2.74
C ILE A 166 -2.91 19.75 2.11
N LYS A 167 -2.58 20.28 0.91
CA LYS A 167 -3.43 21.24 0.21
C LYS A 167 -4.83 20.65 -0.04
N TYR A 168 -5.85 21.47 0.18
CA TYR A 168 -7.23 21.13 -0.19
C TYR A 168 -7.36 21.03 -1.71
N VAL A 169 -8.20 20.12 -2.20
CA VAL A 169 -8.33 19.82 -3.64
C VAL A 169 -8.64 21.05 -4.50
N MET A 170 -9.42 21.99 -3.98
CA MET A 170 -9.76 23.22 -4.70
C MET A 170 -8.62 24.25 -4.74
N ASP A 171 -7.57 24.05 -3.94
CA ASP A 171 -6.43 24.96 -3.81
C ASP A 171 -5.12 24.38 -4.38
N ALA A 172 -5.12 23.12 -4.86
CA ALA A 172 -3.91 22.39 -5.22
C ALA A 172 -3.04 23.13 -6.25
N ASP A 173 -3.67 23.63 -7.32
CA ASP A 173 -3.01 24.31 -8.44
C ASP A 173 -3.31 25.81 -8.51
N LYS A 174 -3.91 26.38 -7.45
CA LYS A 174 -4.38 27.77 -7.46
C LYS A 174 -3.28 28.76 -7.82
N GLU A 175 -2.10 28.62 -7.22
CA GLU A 175 -0.95 29.47 -7.49
C GLU A 175 -0.49 29.41 -8.96
N GLU A 176 -0.60 28.26 -9.61
CA GLU A 176 -0.20 28.10 -11.01
C GLU A 176 -1.27 28.67 -11.95
N VAL A 177 -2.54 28.48 -11.63
CA VAL A 177 -3.67 29.09 -12.34
C VAL A 177 -3.55 30.62 -12.33
N GLU A 178 -3.27 31.24 -11.17
CA GLU A 178 -3.10 32.70 -11.06
C GLU A 178 -1.94 33.23 -11.91
N LYS A 179 -0.81 32.50 -12.02
CA LYS A 179 0.30 32.89 -12.90
C LYS A 179 -0.05 32.81 -14.38
N ILE A 180 -0.93 31.90 -14.78
CA ILE A 180 -1.34 31.73 -16.18
C ILE A 180 -2.37 32.80 -16.59
N LEU A 181 -3.21 33.23 -15.65
CA LEU A 181 -4.29 34.20 -15.90
C LEU A 181 -3.87 35.67 -15.73
N SER A 182 -2.69 35.94 -15.18
CA SER A 182 -2.12 37.30 -15.04
C SER A 182 -1.26 37.69 -16.24
#